data_AF-A0A9P8MNG2-F1
#
_entry.id   AF-A0A9P8MNG2-F1
#
_cell.length_a   1.000
_cell.length_b   1.000
_cell.length_c   1.000
_cell.angle_alpha   90.00
_cell.angle_beta   90.00
_cell.angle_gamma   90.00
#
_symmetry.space_group_name_H-M   'P 1'
#
loop_
_entity.id
_entity.type
_entity.pdbx_description
1 polymer ?
#
loop_
_entity_poly.entity_id
_entity_poly.type
_entity_poly.pdbx_seq_one_letter_code
_entity_poly.pdbx_strand_id
1 'polypeptide(L)'
;MPHRVSVSPVLSRPVLGSSSPPPSKSPQDAAVAQALEIAREGPDGASDPTVSKILERALAHAWGKVQAQPESYVMTRDEFAVFNFFQHRFTGDMVAVAARKRYWDNAHA
;
A
#
# COMPACT_ATOMS: atom_id res chain seq x y z
N MET A 1 44.91 27.42 -32.29
CA MET A 1 43.82 27.44 -31.28
C MET A 1 42.89 28.59 -31.63
N PRO A 2 41.54 28.52 -31.61
CA PRO A 2 40.62 27.45 -31.23
C PRO A 2 39.55 27.05 -32.30
N HIS A 3 39.40 25.73 -32.48
CA HIS A 3 38.22 24.88 -32.70
C HIS A 3 36.93 25.43 -33.35
N ARG A 4 36.69 24.96 -34.58
CA ARG A 4 35.40 24.84 -35.27
C ARG A 4 34.59 23.71 -34.64
N VAL A 5 33.43 24.00 -34.07
CA VAL A 5 32.48 22.95 -33.64
C VAL A 5 31.34 22.90 -34.64
N SER A 6 31.21 21.74 -35.30
CA SER A 6 30.21 21.43 -36.31
C SER A 6 28.86 21.16 -35.64
N VAL A 7 27.81 21.62 -36.30
CA VAL A 7 26.40 21.42 -35.96
C VAL A 7 25.90 20.02 -36.35
N SER A 8 25.25 19.34 -35.38
CA SER A 8 24.08 18.42 -35.50
C SER A 8 24.25 17.00 -36.10
N PRO A 9 23.30 16.05 -35.92
CA PRO A 9 22.34 15.79 -34.82
C PRO A 9 22.24 14.29 -34.44
N VAL A 10 21.84 13.94 -33.20
CA VAL A 10 21.15 12.65 -32.96
C VAL A 10 20.22 12.71 -31.75
N LEU A 11 18.95 12.39 -32.02
CA LEU A 11 18.01 11.65 -31.18
C LEU A 11 18.53 11.27 -29.77
N SER A 12 17.83 11.69 -28.71
CA SER A 12 17.02 10.77 -27.90
C SER A 12 16.66 11.35 -26.53
N ARG A 13 15.35 11.50 -26.35
CA ARG A 13 14.54 11.16 -25.17
C ARG A 13 14.74 12.01 -23.89
N PRO A 14 13.66 12.59 -23.36
CA PRO A 14 13.66 13.04 -21.97
C PRO A 14 13.82 11.81 -21.08
N VAL A 15 14.89 11.75 -20.29
CA VAL A 15 14.92 10.91 -19.09
C VAL A 15 14.04 11.58 -18.05
N LEU A 16 12.73 11.35 -18.20
CA LEU A 16 11.80 11.42 -17.09
C LEU A 16 12.42 10.65 -15.93
N GLY A 17 12.61 11.35 -14.81
CA GLY A 17 12.94 10.73 -13.55
C GLY A 17 12.03 9.53 -13.32
N SER A 18 12.66 8.45 -12.89
CA SER A 18 12.11 7.13 -12.63
C SER A 18 10.88 7.17 -11.72
N SER A 19 9.71 7.50 -12.28
CA SER A 19 8.44 7.09 -11.73
C SER A 19 8.09 5.81 -12.45
N SER A 20 8.55 4.68 -11.89
CA SER A 20 7.89 3.40 -12.13
C SER A 20 6.39 3.65 -12.17
N PRO A 21 5.66 3.21 -13.21
CA PRO A 21 4.21 3.25 -13.13
C PRO A 21 3.84 2.43 -11.88
N PRO A 22 3.19 3.01 -10.86
CA PRO A 22 2.74 2.19 -9.76
C PRO A 22 1.77 1.16 -10.37
N PRO A 23 1.91 -0.13 -10.07
CA PRO A 23 0.99 -1.14 -10.56
C PRO A 23 -0.40 -0.70 -10.14
N SER A 24 -1.27 -0.45 -11.12
CA SER A 24 -2.69 -0.12 -11.02
C SER A 24 -3.20 0.00 -9.58
N LYS A 25 -2.83 1.08 -8.89
CA LYS A 25 -3.30 1.32 -7.53
C LYS A 25 -4.77 1.62 -7.68
N SER A 26 -5.59 0.63 -7.35
CA SER A 26 -7.03 0.77 -7.32
C SER A 26 -7.36 2.07 -6.59
N PRO A 27 -8.37 2.86 -7.00
CA PRO A 27 -8.72 4.09 -6.30
C PRO A 27 -8.94 3.87 -4.80
N GLN A 28 -9.30 2.64 -4.42
CA GLN A 28 -9.33 2.15 -3.05
C GLN A 28 -7.97 2.28 -2.35
N ASP A 29 -6.86 1.78 -2.91
CA ASP A 29 -5.49 1.84 -2.36
C ASP A 29 -5.04 3.28 -2.06
N ALA A 30 -5.30 4.20 -2.99
CA ALA A 30 -4.97 5.61 -2.81
C ALA A 30 -5.73 6.22 -1.63
N ALA A 31 -7.03 5.90 -1.50
CA ALA A 31 -7.83 6.32 -0.37
C ALA A 31 -7.33 5.70 0.95
N VAL A 32 -6.94 4.41 0.96
CA VAL A 32 -6.36 3.75 2.15
C VAL A 32 -5.11 4.45 2.61
N ALA A 33 -4.19 4.75 1.69
CA ALA A 33 -2.94 5.42 2.02
C ALA A 33 -3.18 6.80 2.64
N GLN A 34 -4.13 7.57 2.10
CA GLN A 34 -4.54 8.87 2.67
C GLN A 34 -5.21 8.72 4.04
N ALA A 35 -6.11 7.75 4.20
CA ALA A 35 -6.79 7.49 5.46
C ALA A 35 -5.80 7.06 6.56
N LEU A 36 -4.81 6.22 6.22
CA LEU A 36 -3.72 5.84 7.12
C LEU A 36 -2.82 7.02 7.48
N GLU A 37 -2.55 7.91 6.53
CA GLU A 37 -1.80 9.15 6.76
C GLU A 37 -2.50 10.08 7.76
N ILE A 38 -3.81 10.25 7.63
CA ILE A 38 -4.61 11.04 8.58
C ILE A 38 -4.69 10.33 9.94
N ALA A 39 -4.92 9.01 9.96
CA ALA A 39 -4.98 8.23 11.19
C ALA A 39 -3.65 8.22 11.97
N ARG A 40 -2.50 8.34 11.30
CA ARG A 40 -1.18 8.47 11.97
C ARG A 40 -0.86 9.89 12.43
N GLU A 41 -1.47 10.93 11.85
CA GLU A 41 -1.23 12.33 12.23
C GLU A 41 -1.75 12.63 13.65
N GLY A 42 -2.71 11.84 14.15
CA GLY A 42 -3.13 11.89 15.54
C GLY A 42 -4.42 11.11 15.80
N PRO A 43 -4.80 10.95 17.07
CA PRO A 43 -6.02 10.25 17.46
C PRO A 43 -7.28 10.87 16.86
N ASP A 44 -7.32 12.19 16.65
CA ASP A 44 -8.42 12.89 15.95
C ASP A 44 -8.61 12.39 14.51
N GLY A 45 -7.52 12.17 13.78
CA GLY A 45 -7.58 11.67 12.41
C GLY A 45 -8.09 10.24 12.32
N ALA A 46 -7.78 9.42 13.32
CA ALA A 46 -8.29 8.04 13.42
C ALA A 46 -9.78 8.00 13.82
N SER A 47 -10.29 9.03 14.51
CA SER A 47 -11.71 9.17 14.86
C SER A 47 -12.56 9.75 13.73
N ASP A 48 -11.97 10.22 12.63
CA ASP A 48 -12.73 10.74 11.51
C ASP A 48 -13.61 9.64 10.87
N PRO A 49 -14.92 9.89 10.67
CA PRO A 49 -15.84 8.89 10.12
C PRO A 49 -15.56 8.55 8.66
N THR A 50 -14.92 9.43 7.90
CA THR A 50 -14.50 9.17 6.51
C THR A 50 -13.31 8.23 6.50
N VAL A 51 -12.30 8.53 7.34
CA VAL A 51 -11.12 7.68 7.54
C VAL A 51 -11.54 6.29 7.99
N SER A 52 -12.39 6.20 9.01
CA SER A 52 -12.93 4.92 9.51
C SER A 52 -13.61 4.11 8.39
N LYS A 53 -14.50 4.72 7.60
CA LYS A 53 -15.16 4.05 6.46
C LYS A 53 -14.17 3.54 5.42
N ILE A 54 -13.12 4.31 5.12
CA ILE A 54 -12.11 3.91 4.14
C ILE A 54 -11.30 2.71 4.67
N LEU A 55 -10.84 2.78 5.92
CA LEU A 55 -10.10 1.71 6.58
C LEU A 55 -10.95 0.44 6.70
N GLU A 56 -12.23 0.54 7.05
CA GLU A 56 -13.15 -0.59 7.11
C GLU A 56 -13.38 -1.24 5.73
N ARG A 57 -13.54 -0.44 4.67
CA ARG A 57 -13.66 -0.97 3.30
C ARG A 57 -12.38 -1.67 2.84
N ALA A 58 -11.23 -1.07 3.14
CA ALA A 58 -9.92 -1.65 2.86
C ALA A 58 -9.74 -2.99 3.58
N LEU A 59 -10.10 -3.01 4.86
CA LEU A 59 -10.08 -4.20 5.71
C LEU A 59 -10.97 -5.29 5.12
N ALA A 60 -12.23 -4.98 4.81
CA ALA A 60 -13.17 -5.95 4.24
C ALA A 60 -12.67 -6.53 2.91
N HIS A 61 -12.03 -5.70 2.09
CA HIS A 61 -11.44 -6.14 0.83
C HIS A 61 -10.23 -7.06 1.04
N ALA A 62 -9.29 -6.67 1.91
CA ALA A 62 -8.12 -7.48 2.25
C ALA A 62 -8.54 -8.79 2.94
N TRP A 63 -9.51 -8.72 3.85
CA TRP A 63 -10.08 -9.88 4.53
C TRP A 63 -10.82 -10.83 3.59
N GLY A 64 -11.54 -10.29 2.60
CA GLY A 64 -12.14 -11.10 1.54
C GLY A 64 -11.11 -11.89 0.75
N LYS A 65 -9.96 -11.29 0.42
CA LYS A 65 -8.85 -11.98 -0.24
C LYS A 65 -8.19 -13.02 0.67
N VAL A 66 -7.97 -12.69 1.95
CA VAL A 66 -7.45 -13.63 2.94
C VAL A 66 -8.39 -14.82 3.12
N GLN A 67 -9.70 -14.61 3.20
CA GLN A 67 -10.65 -15.72 3.30
C GLN A 67 -10.73 -16.55 2.02
N ALA A 68 -10.64 -15.91 0.85
CA ALA A 68 -10.63 -16.62 -0.44
C ALA A 68 -9.35 -17.43 -0.65
N GLN A 69 -8.22 -16.91 -0.16
CA GLN A 69 -6.89 -17.52 -0.28
C GLN A 69 -6.16 -17.47 1.06
N PRO A 70 -6.62 -18.23 2.06
CA PRO A 70 -6.06 -18.19 3.41
C PRO A 70 -4.64 -18.73 3.43
N GLU A 71 -4.21 -19.42 2.37
CA GLU A 71 -2.89 -20.01 2.26
C GLU A 71 -1.91 -19.31 1.30
N SER A 72 -2.42 -18.56 0.33
CA SER A 72 -1.58 -17.97 -0.73
C SER A 72 -1.53 -16.45 -0.68
N TYR A 73 -2.47 -15.80 -0.01
CA TYR A 73 -2.52 -14.35 0.01
C TYR A 73 -1.54 -13.77 1.04
N VAL A 74 -0.70 -12.84 0.58
CA VAL A 74 0.17 -12.02 1.42
C VAL A 74 -0.31 -10.58 1.32
N MET A 75 -0.67 -9.99 2.46
CA MET A 75 -1.12 -8.60 2.53
C MET A 75 -0.01 -7.64 2.15
N THR A 76 -0.37 -6.51 1.55
CA THR A 76 0.58 -5.42 1.33
C THR A 76 0.84 -4.65 2.62
N ARG A 77 1.86 -3.79 2.63
CA ARG A 77 2.19 -2.94 3.79
C ARG A 77 1.00 -2.07 4.23
N ASP A 78 0.25 -1.52 3.28
CA ASP A 78 -0.93 -0.69 3.56
C ASP A 78 -2.06 -1.53 4.15
N GLU A 79 -2.36 -2.71 3.57
CA GLU A 79 -3.37 -3.63 4.10
C GLU A 79 -2.99 -4.14 5.50
N PHE A 80 -1.71 -4.45 5.73
CA PHE A 80 -1.20 -4.84 7.04
C PHE A 80 -1.36 -3.72 8.06
N ALA A 81 -1.12 -2.46 7.69
CA ALA A 81 -1.32 -1.32 8.59
C ALA A 81 -2.79 -1.20 9.01
N VAL A 82 -3.73 -1.36 8.07
CA VAL A 82 -5.17 -1.42 8.38
C VAL A 82 -5.48 -2.61 9.30
N PHE A 83 -4.97 -3.80 8.98
CA PHE A 83 -5.16 -5.00 9.81
C PHE A 83 -4.63 -4.82 11.23
N ASN A 84 -3.46 -4.20 11.35
CA ASN A 84 -2.81 -3.90 12.61
C ASN A 84 -3.61 -2.88 13.42
N PHE A 85 -4.20 -1.87 12.76
CA PHE A 85 -5.10 -0.92 13.39
C PHE A 85 -6.33 -1.62 14.01
N PHE A 86 -6.90 -2.61 13.32
CA PHE A 86 -8.04 -3.39 13.79
C PHE A 86 -7.67 -4.63 14.64
N GLN A 87 -6.45 -4.75 15.16
CA GLN A 87 -6.01 -5.94 15.90
C GLN A 87 -6.91 -6.31 17.09
N HIS A 88 -7.48 -5.32 17.79
CA HIS A 88 -8.39 -5.54 18.91
C HIS A 88 -9.69 -6.24 18.50
N ARG A 89 -10.12 -6.09 17.24
CA ARG A 89 -11.32 -6.77 16.70
C ARG A 89 -11.04 -8.18 16.23
N PHE A 90 -9.80 -8.46 15.81
CA PHE A 90 -9.36 -9.78 15.36
C PHE A 90 -8.69 -10.60 16.47
N THR A 91 -8.82 -10.18 17.74
CA THR A 91 -8.26 -10.92 18.87
C THR A 91 -9.02 -12.24 19.04
N GLY A 92 -8.36 -13.35 18.69
CA GLY A 92 -8.94 -14.70 18.72
C GLY A 92 -9.23 -15.31 17.34
N ASP A 93 -9.06 -14.54 16.26
CA ASP A 93 -9.25 -15.06 14.91
C ASP A 93 -7.96 -15.72 14.38
N MET A 94 -8.00 -17.04 14.20
CA MET A 94 -6.85 -17.81 13.73
C MET A 94 -6.44 -17.42 12.30
N VAL A 95 -7.39 -17.00 11.46
CA VAL A 95 -7.12 -16.60 10.08
C VAL A 95 -6.36 -15.27 10.06
N ALA A 96 -6.72 -14.33 10.95
CA ALA A 96 -6.00 -13.07 11.09
C ALA A 96 -4.57 -13.30 11.61
N VAL A 97 -4.39 -14.20 12.58
CA VAL A 97 -3.07 -14.56 13.11
C VAL A 97 -2.21 -15.23 12.02
N ALA A 98 -2.78 -16.15 11.23
CA ALA A 98 -2.10 -16.82 10.13
C ALA A 98 -1.68 -15.83 9.03
N ALA A 99 -2.57 -14.90 8.64
CA ALA A 99 -2.27 -13.86 7.67
C ALA A 99 -1.14 -12.94 8.16
N ARG A 100 -1.14 -12.57 9.44
CA ARG A 100 -0.06 -11.77 10.05
C ARG A 100 1.27 -12.51 10.05
N LYS A 101 1.26 -13.80 10.42
CA LYS A 101 2.46 -14.65 10.38
C LYS A 101 3.04 -14.73 8.96
N ARG A 102 2.19 -14.88 7.95
CA ARG A 102 2.59 -14.91 6.53
C ARG A 102 3.23 -13.61 6.06
N TYR A 103 2.65 -12.48 6.43
CA TYR A 103 3.24 -11.20 6.11
C TYR A 103 4.67 -11.10 6.65
N TRP A 104 4.89 -11.48 7.91
CA TRP A 104 6.23 -11.50 8.50
C TRP A 104 7.17 -12.53 7.86
N ASP A 105 6.69 -13.73 7.58
CA ASP A 105 7.45 -14.79 6.91
C ASP A 105 7.93 -14.34 5.52
N ASN A 106 7.06 -13.65 4.76
CA ASN A 106 7.41 -13.09 3.46
C ASN A 106 8.27 -11.82 3.55
N ALA A 107 8.08 -10.98 4.57
CA ALA A 107 8.85 -9.74 4.75
C ALA A 107 10.29 -9.98 5.23
N HIS A 108 10.57 -11.15 5.82
CA HIS A 108 11.90 -11.56 6.27
C HIS A 108 12.65 -12.48 5.28
N ALA A 109 12.03 -12.86 4.16
CA ALA A 109 12.61 -13.69 3.11
C ALA A 109 13.32 -12.84 2.03
#